data_AF-A0A095VQU3-F1
#
_entry.id   AF-A0A095VQU3-F1
#
_cell.length_a   1.000
_cell.length_b   1.000
_cell.length_c   1.000
_cell.angle_alpha   90.00
_cell.angle_beta   90.00
_cell.angle_gamma   90.00
#
_symmetry.space_group_name_H-M   'P 1'
#
loop_
_entity.id
_entity.type
_entity.pdbx_description
1 polymer ?
#
loop_
_entity_poly.entity_id
_entity_poly.type
_entity_poly.pdbx_seq_one_letter_code
_entity_poly.pdbx_strand_id
1 'polypeptide(L)' 'MDIKPIKTDADYRAALKEIDSLMMAGAYTPEGEKLDVLVTLLEAYEAKHFYLDFA' A
#
# COMPACT_ATOMS: atom_id res chain seq x y z
N MET A 1 -0.94 13.30 -8.29
CA MET A 1 -1.32 12.21 -7.36
C MET A 1 -0.74 12.57 -6.00
N ASP A 2 -1.56 12.63 -4.95
CA ASP A 2 -1.13 12.94 -3.58
C ASP A 2 -1.14 11.63 -2.77
N ILE A 3 0.04 11.00 -2.64
CA ILE A 3 0.21 9.74 -1.89
C ILE A 3 0.99 10.05 -0.62
N LYS A 4 0.39 9.69 0.51
CA LYS A 4 1.00 9.84 1.82
C LYS A 4 1.93 8.65 2.11
N PRO A 5 3.16 8.88 2.62
CA PRO A 5 4.02 7.79 3.08
C PRO A 5 3.42 7.07 4.28
N ILE A 6 3.62 5.74 4.35
CA ILE A 6 3.18 4.91 5.47
C ILE A 6 4.26 4.93 6.56
N LYS A 7 3.97 5.58 7.70
CA LYS A 7 4.92 5.73 8.82
C LYS A 7 4.38 5.23 10.15
N THR A 8 3.09 5.00 10.23
CA THR A 8 2.38 4.60 11.46
C THR A 8 1.38 3.50 11.15
N ASP A 9 0.96 2.76 12.16
CA ASP A 9 -0.09 1.76 12.02
C ASP A 9 -1.43 2.33 11.51
N ALA A 10 -1.70 3.61 11.79
CA ALA A 10 -2.88 4.29 11.27
C ALA A 10 -2.78 4.53 9.76
N ASP A 11 -1.60 4.95 9.28
CA ASP A 11 -1.32 5.08 7.85
C ASP A 11 -1.39 3.72 7.16
N TYR A 12 -0.87 2.68 7.80
CA TYR A 12 -0.90 1.30 7.30
C TYR A 12 -2.34 0.80 7.10
N ARG A 13 -3.20 0.96 8.11
CA ARG A 13 -4.63 0.60 8.00
C ARG A 13 -5.37 1.42 6.96
N ALA A 14 -5.04 2.70 6.82
CA ALA A 14 -5.63 3.56 5.79
C ALA A 14 -5.22 3.08 4.38
N ALA A 15 -3.94 2.77 4.18
CA ALA A 15 -3.43 2.24 2.92
C ALA A 15 -4.09 0.91 2.55
N LEU A 16 -4.26 -0.02 3.50
CA LEU A 16 -4.98 -1.28 3.27
C LEU A 16 -6.41 -1.06 2.77
N LYS A 17 -7.15 -0.15 3.40
CA LYS A 17 -8.53 0.18 3.00
C LYS A 17 -8.58 0.78 1.60
N GLU A 18 -7.59 1.60 1.27
CA GLU A 18 -7.50 2.24 -0.04
C GLU A 18 -7.14 1.22 -1.13
N ILE A 19 -6.19 0.33 -0.87
CA ILE A 19 -5.85 -0.80 -1.74
C ILE A 19 -7.08 -1.68 -2.02
N ASP A 20 -7.84 -2.04 -0.98
CA ASP A 20 -9.08 -2.83 -1.11
C ASP A 20 -10.09 -2.16 -2.06
N SER A 21 -10.24 -0.84 -1.96
CA SER A 21 -11.11 -0.07 -2.86
C SER A 21 -10.64 0.01 -4.31
N LEU A 22 -9.34 -0.22 -4.55
CA LEU A 22 -8.69 -0.10 -5.86
C LEU A 22 -8.43 -1.46 -6.52
N MET A 23 -8.76 -2.60 -5.90
CA MET A 23 -8.44 -3.94 -6.45
C MET A 23 -9.04 -4.23 -7.83
N MET A 24 -10.12 -3.53 -8.20
CA MET A 24 -10.77 -3.65 -9.51
C MET A 24 -10.32 -2.58 -10.52
N ALA A 25 -9.32 -1.77 -10.17
CA ALA A 25 -8.76 -0.76 -11.05
C ALA A 25 -8.13 -1.43 -12.29
N GLY A 26 -8.33 -0.80 -13.45
CA GLY A 26 -7.71 -1.25 -14.68
C GLY A 26 -6.21 -1.00 -14.66
N ALA A 27 -5.45 -1.89 -15.29
CA ALA A 27 -4.04 -1.63 -15.56
C ALA A 27 -3.88 -0.34 -16.38
N TYR A 28 -2.84 0.44 -16.09
CA TYR A 28 -2.52 1.70 -16.77
C TYR A 28 -3.59 2.81 -16.64
N THR A 29 -4.50 2.72 -15.67
CA THR A 29 -5.34 3.86 -15.25
C THR A 29 -4.70 4.60 -14.07
N PRO A 30 -5.08 5.86 -13.81
CA PRO A 30 -4.59 6.58 -12.63
C PRO A 30 -4.84 5.84 -11.31
N GLU A 31 -5.94 5.10 -11.21
CA GLU A 31 -6.28 4.25 -10.07
C GLU A 31 -5.36 3.03 -9.98
N GLY A 32 -5.04 2.39 -11.10
CA GLY A 32 -4.08 1.29 -11.17
C GLY A 32 -2.66 1.72 -10.81
N GLU A 33 -2.20 2.85 -11.35
CA GLU A 33 -0.89 3.43 -10.98
C GLU A 33 -0.83 3.78 -9.48
N LYS A 34 -1.94 4.28 -8.91
CA LYS A 34 -2.05 4.54 -7.48
C LYS A 34 -1.99 3.26 -6.65
N LEU A 35 -2.69 2.21 -7.08
CA LEU A 35 -2.65 0.89 -6.45
C LEU A 35 -1.22 0.34 -6.39
N ASP A 36 -0.50 0.38 -7.52
CA ASP A 36 0.89 -0.11 -7.60
C ASP A 36 1.81 0.59 -6.60
N VAL A 37 1.69 1.92 -6.50
CA VAL A 37 2.51 2.70 -5.54
C VAL A 37 2.11 2.41 -4.10
N LEU A 38 0.81 2.29 -3.79
CA LEU A 38 0.35 1.99 -2.42
C LEU A 38 0.81 0.61 -1.96
N VAL A 39 0.74 -0.41 -2.84
CA VAL A 39 1.24 -1.76 -2.54
C VAL A 39 2.75 -1.72 -2.27
N THR A 40 3.52 -1.03 -3.11
CA THR A 40 4.97 -0.88 -2.92
C THR A 40 5.32 -0.23 -1.57
N LEU A 41 4.56 0.80 -1.16
CA LEU A 41 4.77 1.47 0.13
C LEU A 41 4.37 0.58 1.31
N LEU A 42 3.32 -0.23 1.15
CA LEU A 42 2.86 -1.18 2.14
C LEU A 42 3.93 -2.25 2.41
N GLU A 43 4.45 -2.89 1.37
CA GLU A 43 5.52 -3.89 1.47
C GLU A 43 6.77 -3.33 2.14
N ALA A 44 7.16 -2.09 1.79
CA ALA A 44 8.30 -1.42 2.40
C ALA A 44 8.08 -1.09 3.89
N TYR A 45 6.84 -0.82 4.31
CA TYR A 45 6.48 -0.65 5.71
C TYR A 45 6.53 -2.00 6.44
N GLU A 46 5.90 -3.02 5.87
CA GLU A 46 5.86 -4.37 6.43
C GLU A 46 7.26 -4.94 6.63
N ALA A 47 8.13 -4.88 5.63
CA ALA A 47 9.51 -5.38 5.75
C ALA A 47 10.32 -4.70 6.88
N LYS A 48 9.95 -3.49 7.30
CA LYS A 48 10.59 -2.77 8.40
C LYS A 48 9.96 -3.04 9.77
N HIS A 49 8.65 -3.27 9.83
CA HIS A 49 7.88 -3.34 11.08
C HIS A 49 7.49 -4.76 11.46
N PHE A 50 7.22 -5.58 10.46
CA PHE A 50 6.93 -7.00 10.59
C PHE A 50 8.11 -7.73 9.95
N TYR A 51 9.11 -8.05 10.76
CA TYR A 51 10.09 -9.04 10.37
C TYR A 51 9.31 -10.31 10.05
N LEU A 52 9.18 -10.63 8.76
CA LEU A 52 8.77 -11.94 8.30
C LEU A 52 9.88 -12.90 8.72
N ASP A 53 9.83 -13.35 9.97
CA ASP A 53 10.49 -14.57 10.40
C ASP A 53 9.80 -15.71 9.66
N PHE A 54 10.27 -15.97 8.44
CA PHE A 54 10.13 -17.29 7.82
C PHE A 54 11.12 -18.21 8.54
N ALA A 55 10.72 -18.67 9.73
CA ALA A 55 11.35 -19.80 10.42
C ALA A 55 10.77 -21.12 9.95
#